data_AF-A0A973CZI2-F1
#
_entry.id   AF-A0A973CZI2-F1
#
_cell.length_a   1.000
_cell.length_b   1.000
_cell.length_c   1.000
_cell.angle_alpha   90.00
_cell.angle_beta   90.00
_cell.angle_gamma   90.00
#
_symmetry.space_group_name_H-M   'P 1'
#
loop_
_entity.id
_entity.type
_entity.pdbx_description
1 polymer ?
#
loop_
_entity_poly.entity_id
_entity_poly.type
_entity_poly.pdbx_seq_one_letter_code
_entity_poly.pdbx_strand_id
1 'polypeptide(L)'
;MKTVLATSAFIILMITVSFLSPFKQASDIMADSLHHNQSEPKISLRQKKIIINNKWNPEVDAIIISLRNKYQDKIHLTHIQAKLIHIRDHLLQYLPPPYDINIKKVIDTAFPLHRDEILSTWERMDQYEDWLLAQNRTLMELDSLSRSGMLWEKREKLFPLAAQYIWSKEQDSYENAQINLHNEINFLDSSHNLTMLDRIEHLKASFNDSNTLFTAGSNKEFTNKSTIASVFFGLAAVQQELQQLPPQQRQQEINLVRQQLGFSAEAIIQMEAIDIKREKRWINGNEYMKSRNRLIASNDQVSELEMNKLRSQYFGNSAITIAREEESGFYRYQRPRYYGRN
;
A
#
# COMPACT_ATOMS: atom_id res chain seq x y z
N MET A 1 -31.28 -18.86 -19.63
CA MET A 1 -30.55 -18.76 -18.34
C MET A 1 -29.29 -17.96 -18.57
N LYS A 2 -29.24 -16.71 -18.08
CA LYS A 2 -28.09 -15.82 -18.23
C LYS A 2 -27.13 -16.05 -17.06
N THR A 3 -25.94 -16.53 -17.35
CA THR A 3 -24.83 -16.60 -16.40
C THR A 3 -24.20 -15.22 -16.27
N VAL A 4 -24.32 -14.59 -15.11
CA VAL A 4 -23.58 -13.38 -14.75
C VAL A 4 -22.23 -13.84 -14.20
N LEU A 5 -21.16 -13.62 -14.97
CA LEU A 5 -19.78 -13.76 -14.53
C LEU A 5 -19.42 -12.52 -13.72
N ALA A 6 -19.44 -12.63 -12.39
CA ALA A 6 -18.85 -11.64 -11.50
C ALA A 6 -17.33 -11.83 -11.50
N THR A 7 -16.60 -10.94 -12.16
CA THR A 7 -15.14 -10.90 -12.12
C THR A 7 -14.71 -10.05 -10.93
N SER A 8 -14.41 -10.70 -9.80
CA SER A 8 -13.80 -10.04 -8.64
C SER A 8 -12.35 -9.65 -8.98
N ALA A 9 -12.07 -8.34 -8.96
CA ALA A 9 -10.72 -7.82 -9.15
C ALA A 9 -9.85 -8.12 -7.92
N PHE A 10 -8.91 -9.05 -8.08
CA PHE A 10 -7.90 -9.41 -7.08
C PHE A 10 -6.78 -8.33 -7.09
N ILE A 11 -6.68 -7.53 -6.03
CA ILE A 11 -5.54 -6.62 -5.83
C ILE A 11 -4.59 -7.27 -4.81
N ILE A 12 -3.51 -7.86 -5.32
CA ILE A 12 -2.38 -8.33 -4.51
C ILE A 12 -1.43 -7.14 -4.31
N LEU A 13 -1.35 -6.60 -3.10
CA LEU A 13 -0.39 -5.57 -2.73
C LEU A 13 0.93 -6.27 -2.34
N MET A 14 1.82 -6.48 -3.31
CA MET A 14 3.21 -6.92 -3.06
C MET A 14 4.09 -5.68 -2.91
N ILE A 15 4.59 -5.41 -1.70
CA ILE A 15 5.59 -4.38 -1.44
C ILE A 15 6.97 -5.03 -1.56
N THR A 16 7.67 -4.77 -2.66
CA THR A 16 9.10 -5.05 -2.80
C THR A 16 9.88 -3.75 -2.61
N VAL A 17 10.73 -3.69 -1.58
CA VAL A 17 11.61 -2.54 -1.29
C VAL A 17 12.92 -2.71 -2.04
N SER A 18 13.22 -1.78 -2.96
CA SER A 18 14.54 -1.64 -3.58
C SER A 18 15.21 -0.37 -3.07
N PHE A 19 16.38 -0.54 -2.45
CA PHE A 19 17.28 0.53 -2.01
C PHE A 19 17.93 1.25 -3.21
N LEU A 20 18.14 2.57 -3.09
CA LEU A 20 19.43 3.23 -3.35
C LEU A 20 19.40 4.76 -3.13
N SER A 21 20.40 5.21 -2.37
CA SER A 21 21.15 6.47 -2.42
C SER A 21 20.64 7.78 -1.77
N PRO A 22 21.58 8.66 -1.34
CA PRO A 22 21.40 9.56 -0.19
C PRO A 22 21.57 11.07 -0.53
N PHE A 23 20.95 12.00 0.23
CA PHE A 23 21.60 13.27 0.61
C PHE A 23 20.77 14.17 1.57
N LYS A 24 21.51 14.82 2.50
CA LYS A 24 21.48 16.21 3.04
C LYS A 24 20.16 17.00 3.07
N GLN A 25 19.87 17.88 4.04
CA GLN A 25 20.60 18.40 5.21
C GLN A 25 19.57 19.05 6.14
N ALA A 26 19.84 18.95 7.44
CA ALA A 26 19.11 19.61 8.51
C ALA A 26 19.52 21.09 8.61
N SER A 27 18.56 21.98 8.43
CA SER A 27 18.51 23.33 9.01
C SER A 27 17.21 23.95 8.53
N ASP A 28 16.22 24.10 9.44
CA ASP A 28 15.17 25.14 9.38
C ASP A 28 14.07 24.95 10.44
N ILE A 29 14.11 23.88 11.25
CA ILE A 29 13.15 23.71 12.36
C ILE A 29 13.72 24.28 13.67
N MET A 30 14.14 25.54 13.68
CA MET A 30 14.37 26.30 14.92
C MET A 30 14.15 27.78 14.66
N ALA A 31 12.89 28.20 14.58
CA ALA A 31 12.55 29.62 14.63
C ALA A 31 11.18 29.95 15.24
N ASP A 32 10.37 28.97 15.65
CA ASP A 32 8.99 29.27 16.05
C ASP A 32 8.55 28.52 17.31
N SER A 33 9.19 28.84 18.44
CA SER A 33 8.64 28.57 19.78
C SER A 33 9.34 29.41 20.85
N LEU A 34 9.27 30.73 20.72
CA LEU A 34 9.56 31.65 21.83
C LEU A 34 8.28 32.36 22.21
N HIS A 35 7.65 31.87 23.28
CA HIS A 35 6.72 32.52 24.22
C HIS A 35 5.60 31.54 24.62
N HIS A 36 5.75 30.83 25.74
CA HIS A 36 4.84 30.94 26.90
C HIS A 36 5.26 29.97 28.03
N ASN A 37 5.47 30.57 29.21
CA ASN A 37 5.46 30.07 30.59
C ASN A 37 6.13 28.75 31.02
N GLN A 38 7.07 28.93 31.94
CA GLN A 38 7.82 27.94 32.70
C GLN A 38 6.94 27.12 33.65
N SER A 39 7.06 25.80 33.57
CA SER A 39 7.08 24.93 34.74
C SER A 39 8.02 23.76 34.44
N GLU A 40 9.22 23.80 35.04
CA GLU A 40 10.21 22.75 34.90
C GLU A 40 9.70 21.44 35.51
N PRO A 41 9.73 20.30 34.80
CA PRO A 41 9.47 19.02 35.42
C PRO A 41 10.67 18.66 36.32
N LYS A 42 10.41 18.44 37.61
CA LYS A 42 11.40 17.97 38.59
C LYS A 42 11.84 16.54 38.26
N ILE A 43 12.82 16.41 37.38
CA ILE A 43 13.54 15.15 37.16
C ILE A 43 14.47 14.94 38.35
N SER A 44 14.37 13.80 39.04
CA SER A 44 15.28 13.51 40.15
C SER A 44 16.72 13.32 39.62
N LEU A 45 17.71 13.86 40.34
CA LEU A 45 19.14 13.73 40.02
C LEU A 45 19.59 12.25 39.85
N ARG A 46 18.85 11.31 40.44
CA ARG A 46 19.08 9.86 40.31
C ARG A 46 18.68 9.32 38.93
N GLN A 47 17.61 9.83 38.32
CA GLN A 47 17.20 9.49 36.95
C GLN A 47 18.16 10.08 35.91
N LYS A 48 18.64 11.31 36.13
CA LYS A 48 19.62 11.96 35.25
C LYS A 48 20.95 11.19 35.17
N LYS A 49 21.36 10.54 36.27
CA LYS A 49 22.60 9.76 36.34
C LYS A 49 22.53 8.39 35.65
N ILE A 50 21.35 7.81 35.49
CA ILE A 50 21.14 6.53 34.79
C ILE A 50 21.15 6.73 33.26
N ILE A 51 20.68 7.89 32.78
CA ILE A 51 20.57 8.23 31.35
C ILE A 51 21.96 8.42 30.68
N ILE A 52 22.96 8.90 31.42
CA ILE A 52 24.26 9.30 30.84
C ILE A 52 25.19 8.09 30.56
N ASN A 53 24.86 6.88 31.03
CA ASN A 53 25.77 5.72 30.93
C ASN A 53 25.50 4.76 29.74
N ASN A 54 24.46 4.98 28.93
CA ASN A 54 24.25 4.24 27.67
C ASN A 54 24.39 5.21 26.49
N LYS A 55 25.46 5.08 25.69
CA LYS A 55 25.73 5.90 24.50
C LYS A 55 24.73 5.60 23.37
N TRP A 56 23.54 6.19 23.42
CA TRP A 56 22.70 6.32 22.23
C TRP A 56 23.01 7.61 21.48
N ASN A 57 22.56 7.73 20.24
CA ASN A 57 22.58 9.03 19.56
C ASN A 57 21.49 9.95 20.15
N PRO A 58 21.59 11.27 19.95
CA PRO A 58 20.64 12.23 20.53
C PRO A 58 19.18 11.95 20.16
N GLU A 59 18.93 11.42 18.95
CA GLU A 59 17.60 11.09 18.45
C GLU A 59 16.96 9.94 19.24
N VAL A 60 17.71 8.85 19.47
CA VAL A 60 17.24 7.71 20.26
C VAL A 60 17.06 8.12 21.74
N ASP A 61 17.94 8.95 22.29
CA ASP A 61 17.78 9.48 23.64
C ASP A 61 16.51 10.33 23.78
N ALA A 62 16.22 11.20 22.79
CA ALA A 62 14.99 11.99 22.77
C ALA A 62 13.73 11.10 22.71
N ILE A 63 13.77 10.00 21.94
CA ILE A 63 12.69 9.02 21.88
C ILE A 63 12.51 8.35 23.25
N ILE A 64 13.60 7.88 23.89
CA ILE A 64 13.55 7.26 25.22
C ILE A 64 12.93 8.20 26.26
N ILE A 65 13.34 9.46 26.28
CA ILE A 65 12.81 10.48 27.21
C ILE A 65 11.30 10.69 26.95
N SER A 66 10.90 10.85 25.69
CA SER A 66 9.51 11.02 25.30
C SER A 66 8.63 9.84 25.72
N LEU A 67 9.10 8.61 25.48
CA LEU A 67 8.41 7.39 25.89
C LEU A 67 8.18 7.34 27.40
N ARG A 68 9.22 7.61 28.19
CA ARG A 68 9.13 7.60 29.65
C ARG A 68 8.16 8.66 30.14
N ASN A 69 8.29 9.90 29.69
CA ASN A 69 7.42 10.99 30.10
C ASN A 69 5.94 10.70 29.81
N LYS A 70 5.66 10.03 28.68
CA LYS A 70 4.29 9.77 28.26
C LYS A 70 3.67 8.52 28.89
N TYR A 71 4.47 7.48 29.14
CA TYR A 71 3.93 6.15 29.44
C TYR A 71 4.45 5.50 30.72
N GLN A 72 5.44 6.07 31.43
CA GLN A 72 6.07 5.38 32.57
C GLN A 72 5.08 4.91 33.64
N ASP A 73 4.01 5.66 33.90
CA ASP A 73 3.01 5.29 34.92
C ASP A 73 1.96 4.30 34.41
N LYS A 74 1.87 4.10 33.09
CA LYS A 74 0.83 3.30 32.41
C LYS A 74 1.39 2.11 31.63
N ILE A 75 2.72 1.97 31.57
CA ILE A 75 3.39 0.96 30.76
C ILE A 75 3.11 -0.48 31.23
N HIS A 76 2.65 -0.65 32.47
CA HIS A 76 2.15 -1.92 32.99
C HIS A 76 0.85 -2.39 32.29
N LEU A 77 0.16 -1.52 31.56
CA LEU A 77 -1.08 -1.86 30.85
C LEU A 77 -0.75 -2.45 29.46
N THR A 78 -1.20 -3.68 29.20
CA THR A 78 -0.90 -4.40 27.94
C THR A 78 -1.33 -3.65 26.69
N HIS A 79 -2.44 -2.91 26.70
CA HIS A 79 -2.85 -2.09 25.55
C HIS A 79 -1.90 -0.93 25.26
N ILE A 80 -1.24 -0.37 26.29
CA ILE A 80 -0.18 0.63 26.12
C ILE A 80 1.06 -0.03 25.55
N GLN A 81 1.43 -1.22 26.03
CA GLN A 81 2.55 -2.00 25.48
C GLN A 81 2.34 -2.32 24.00
N ALA A 82 1.13 -2.77 23.62
CA ALA A 82 0.75 -3.05 22.23
C ALA A 82 0.84 -1.79 21.37
N LYS A 83 0.29 -0.65 21.82
CA LYS A 83 0.35 0.63 21.12
C LYS A 83 1.78 1.13 20.87
N LEU A 84 2.73 0.74 21.72
CA LEU A 84 4.13 1.10 21.52
C LEU A 84 4.77 0.36 20.34
N ILE A 85 4.19 -0.69 19.77
CA ILE A 85 4.83 -1.38 18.64
C ILE A 85 5.12 -0.43 17.46
N HIS A 86 4.31 0.60 17.28
CA HIS A 86 4.46 1.59 16.20
C HIS A 86 5.71 2.47 16.33
N ILE A 87 6.33 2.54 17.51
CA ILE A 87 7.60 3.26 17.64
C ILE A 87 8.77 2.48 17.04
N ARG A 88 8.60 1.18 16.75
CA ARG A 88 9.63 0.29 16.20
C ARG A 88 10.20 0.85 14.89
N ASP A 89 9.35 1.19 13.93
CA ASP A 89 9.80 1.69 12.62
C ASP A 89 10.51 3.04 12.71
N HIS A 90 10.06 3.91 13.60
CA HIS A 90 10.70 5.19 13.86
C HIS A 90 12.08 5.00 14.52
N LEU A 91 12.18 4.06 15.47
CA LEU A 91 13.46 3.72 16.11
C LEU A 91 14.47 3.13 15.12
N LEU A 92 14.02 2.27 14.19
CA LEU A 92 14.88 1.62 13.19
C LEU A 92 15.60 2.62 12.26
N GLN A 93 15.08 3.83 12.10
CA GLN A 93 15.73 4.89 11.32
C GLN A 93 17.03 5.39 11.96
N TYR A 94 17.16 5.25 13.28
CA TYR A 94 18.26 5.80 14.06
C TYR A 94 19.11 4.72 14.75
N LEU A 95 18.65 3.47 14.77
CA LEU A 95 19.38 2.35 15.37
C LEU A 95 20.26 1.65 14.33
N PRO A 96 21.51 1.28 14.68
CA PRO A 96 22.31 0.42 13.83
C PRO A 96 21.82 -1.06 13.93
N PRO A 97 22.09 -1.91 12.94
CA PRO A 97 21.98 -3.36 13.12
C PRO A 97 22.99 -3.85 14.19
N PRO A 98 22.73 -4.99 14.87
CA PRO A 98 21.55 -5.84 14.76
C PRO A 98 20.33 -5.24 15.47
N TYR A 99 19.23 -5.12 14.73
CA TYR A 99 18.07 -4.34 15.13
C TYR A 99 17.35 -4.91 16.36
N ASP A 100 17.14 -6.22 16.42
CA ASP A 100 16.43 -6.87 17.54
C ASP A 100 17.13 -6.63 18.89
N ILE A 101 18.46 -6.69 18.87
CA ILE A 101 19.28 -6.45 20.07
C ILE A 101 19.19 -4.99 20.50
N ASN A 102 19.28 -4.07 19.54
CA ASN A 102 19.30 -2.64 19.85
C ASN A 102 17.92 -2.11 20.24
N ILE A 103 16.83 -2.59 19.63
CA ILE A 103 15.46 -2.33 20.07
C ILE A 103 15.28 -2.81 21.52
N LYS A 104 15.70 -4.05 21.84
CA LYS A 104 15.60 -4.57 23.20
C LYS A 104 16.33 -3.67 24.21
N LYS A 105 17.52 -3.18 23.89
CA LYS A 105 18.27 -2.27 24.77
C LYS A 105 17.61 -0.90 24.92
N VAL A 106 16.99 -0.36 23.87
CA VAL A 106 16.22 0.89 23.96
C VAL A 106 15.02 0.72 24.89
N ILE A 107 14.24 -0.35 24.72
CA ILE A 107 13.10 -0.66 25.60
C ILE A 107 13.57 -0.90 27.04
N ASP A 108 14.69 -1.60 27.24
CA ASP A 108 15.30 -1.79 28.57
C ASP A 108 15.70 -0.47 29.23
N THR A 109 16.24 0.47 28.44
CA THR A 109 16.63 1.80 28.93
C THR A 109 15.40 2.64 29.30
N ALA A 110 14.30 2.51 28.54
CA ALA A 110 13.06 3.25 28.78
C ALA A 110 12.24 2.65 29.93
N PHE A 111 12.06 1.33 29.95
CA PHE A 111 11.13 0.60 30.81
C PHE A 111 11.74 -0.71 31.34
N PRO A 112 12.77 -0.64 32.20
CA PRO A 112 13.55 -1.82 32.60
C PRO A 112 12.72 -2.91 33.27
N LEU A 113 11.65 -2.52 34.01
CA LEU A 113 10.78 -3.48 34.70
C LEU A 113 9.74 -4.15 33.79
N HIS A 114 9.45 -3.57 32.63
CA HIS A 114 8.40 -4.05 31.71
C HIS A 114 8.96 -4.51 30.36
N ARG A 115 10.28 -4.54 30.18
CA ARG A 115 10.93 -4.89 28.91
C ARG A 115 10.40 -6.19 28.33
N ASP A 116 10.42 -7.25 29.13
CA ASP A 116 10.07 -8.59 28.64
C ASP A 116 8.56 -8.70 28.36
N GLU A 117 7.72 -8.00 29.12
CA GLU A 117 6.27 -7.91 28.86
C GLU A 117 5.97 -7.16 27.56
N ILE A 118 6.65 -6.04 27.31
CA ILE A 118 6.52 -5.24 26.08
C ILE A 118 6.91 -6.09 24.87
N LEU A 119 8.08 -6.72 24.90
CA LEU A 119 8.58 -7.53 23.78
C LEU A 119 7.68 -8.74 23.52
N SER A 120 7.20 -9.41 24.57
CA SER A 120 6.25 -10.52 24.43
C SER A 120 4.90 -10.06 23.87
N THR A 121 4.44 -8.88 24.26
CA THR A 121 3.23 -8.27 23.67
C THR A 121 3.43 -7.97 22.20
N TRP A 122 4.59 -7.43 21.82
CA TRP A 122 4.91 -7.14 20.43
C TRP A 122 4.99 -8.40 19.58
N GLU A 123 5.63 -9.46 20.07
CA GLU A 123 5.70 -10.74 19.37
C GLU A 123 4.29 -11.29 19.08
N ARG A 124 3.35 -11.18 20.02
CA ARG A 124 1.95 -11.58 19.79
C ARG A 124 1.23 -10.66 18.79
N MET A 125 1.58 -9.38 18.72
CA MET A 125 1.06 -8.47 17.69
C MET A 125 1.61 -8.85 16.30
N ASP A 126 2.91 -9.16 16.21
CA ASP A 126 3.53 -9.66 14.97
C ASP A 126 2.83 -10.96 14.51
N GLN A 127 2.54 -11.89 15.43
CA GLN A 127 1.76 -13.11 15.13
C GLN A 127 0.32 -12.84 14.66
N TYR A 128 -0.28 -11.73 15.11
CA TYR A 128 -1.60 -11.31 14.64
C TYR A 128 -1.53 -10.77 13.21
N GLU A 129 -0.54 -9.93 12.92
CA GLU A 129 -0.30 -9.38 11.58
C GLU A 129 0.01 -10.48 10.56
N ASP A 130 0.89 -11.43 10.90
CA ASP A 130 1.18 -12.60 10.06
C ASP A 130 -0.07 -13.42 9.75
N TRP A 131 -0.93 -13.59 10.76
CA TRP A 131 -2.20 -14.30 10.59
C TRP A 131 -3.18 -13.52 9.70
N LEU A 132 -3.26 -12.20 9.82
CA LEU A 132 -4.07 -11.36 8.93
C LEU A 132 -3.62 -11.51 7.47
N LEU A 133 -2.30 -11.49 7.23
CA LEU A 133 -1.74 -11.69 5.89
C LEU A 133 -2.09 -13.09 5.34
N ALA A 134 -1.94 -14.13 6.17
CA ALA A 134 -2.26 -15.50 5.79
C ALA A 134 -3.77 -15.73 5.54
N GLN A 135 -4.64 -15.03 6.28
CA GLN A 135 -6.09 -15.16 6.18
C GLN A 135 -6.75 -14.10 5.30
N ASN A 136 -5.99 -13.21 4.67
CA ASN A 136 -6.52 -12.05 3.94
C ASN A 136 -7.64 -12.43 2.97
N ARG A 137 -7.41 -13.46 2.14
CA ARG A 137 -8.43 -13.95 1.19
C ARG A 137 -9.71 -14.41 1.90
N THR A 138 -9.57 -15.24 2.93
CA THR A 138 -10.71 -15.76 3.71
C THR A 138 -11.50 -14.61 4.33
N LEU A 139 -10.80 -13.65 4.96
CA LEU A 139 -11.43 -12.48 5.59
C LEU A 139 -12.17 -11.60 4.57
N MET A 140 -11.67 -11.49 3.34
CA MET A 140 -12.34 -10.74 2.27
C MET A 140 -13.59 -11.43 1.72
N GLU A 141 -13.66 -12.77 1.81
CA GLU A 141 -14.81 -13.55 1.31
C GLU A 141 -15.96 -13.63 2.35
N LEU A 142 -15.68 -13.38 3.63
CA LEU A 142 -16.67 -13.42 4.71
C LEU A 142 -17.56 -12.17 4.74
N ASP A 143 -18.82 -12.36 5.13
CA ASP A 143 -19.70 -11.24 5.49
C ASP A 143 -19.21 -10.54 6.77
N SER A 144 -19.71 -9.34 7.01
CA SER A 144 -19.23 -8.47 8.09
C SER A 144 -19.30 -9.13 9.48
N LEU A 145 -20.37 -9.89 9.77
CA LEU A 145 -20.56 -10.51 11.08
C LEU A 145 -19.58 -11.68 11.25
N SER A 146 -19.51 -12.57 10.26
CA SER A 146 -18.61 -13.73 10.29
C SER A 146 -17.14 -13.31 10.36
N ARG A 147 -16.75 -12.28 9.60
CA ARG A 147 -15.41 -11.71 9.65
C ARG A 147 -15.09 -11.15 11.04
N SER A 148 -16.01 -10.36 11.60
CA SER A 148 -15.85 -9.78 12.94
C SER A 148 -15.65 -10.89 13.99
N GLY A 149 -16.45 -11.96 13.92
CA GLY A 149 -16.32 -13.12 14.80
C GLY A 149 -14.95 -13.79 14.68
N MET A 150 -14.48 -14.05 13.46
CA MET A 150 -13.17 -14.67 13.21
C MET A 150 -12.01 -13.81 13.72
N LEU A 151 -12.09 -12.49 13.53
CA LEU A 151 -11.09 -11.55 14.05
C LEU A 151 -11.08 -11.52 15.57
N TRP A 152 -12.25 -11.45 16.22
CA TRP A 152 -12.37 -11.47 17.67
C TRP A 152 -11.87 -12.78 18.27
N GLU A 153 -12.18 -13.93 17.68
CA GLU A 153 -11.66 -15.22 18.12
C GLU A 153 -10.12 -15.23 18.12
N LYS A 154 -9.50 -14.74 17.04
CA LYS A 154 -8.03 -14.66 16.97
C LYS A 154 -7.46 -13.68 18.00
N ARG A 155 -8.10 -12.52 18.20
CA ARG A 155 -7.67 -11.50 19.18
C ARG A 155 -7.75 -12.03 20.60
N GLU A 156 -8.86 -12.66 20.98
CA GLU A 156 -9.03 -13.27 22.31
C GLU A 156 -8.05 -14.43 22.52
N LYS A 157 -7.78 -15.23 21.49
CA LYS A 157 -6.77 -16.30 21.56
C LYS A 157 -5.36 -15.75 21.85
N LEU A 158 -4.99 -14.62 21.26
CA LEU A 158 -3.68 -14.00 21.47
C LEU A 158 -3.64 -13.17 22.76
N PHE A 159 -4.75 -12.54 23.13
CA PHE A 159 -4.84 -11.61 24.26
C PHE A 159 -6.10 -11.86 25.10
N PRO A 160 -6.20 -12.96 25.86
CA PRO A 160 -7.44 -13.38 26.52
C PRO A 160 -8.06 -12.34 27.45
N LEU A 161 -7.22 -11.55 28.15
CA LEU A 161 -7.67 -10.53 29.11
C LEU A 161 -7.51 -9.10 28.59
N ALA A 162 -6.81 -8.92 27.46
CA ALA A 162 -6.42 -7.61 26.96
C ALA A 162 -7.02 -7.28 25.59
N ALA A 163 -7.61 -8.25 24.88
CA ALA A 163 -8.14 -8.06 23.53
C ALA A 163 -9.12 -6.88 23.46
N GLN A 164 -10.06 -6.81 24.40
CA GLN A 164 -11.03 -5.72 24.45
C GLN A 164 -10.39 -4.34 24.62
N TYR A 165 -9.25 -4.24 25.31
CA TYR A 165 -8.56 -2.97 25.55
C TYR A 165 -7.57 -2.61 24.44
N ILE A 166 -6.94 -3.60 23.81
CA ILE A 166 -6.03 -3.40 22.67
C ILE A 166 -6.83 -2.95 21.46
N TRP A 167 -8.00 -3.56 21.23
CA TRP A 167 -8.83 -3.30 20.06
C TRP A 167 -10.03 -2.36 20.32
N SER A 168 -10.19 -1.79 21.52
CA SER A 168 -11.23 -0.77 21.76
C SER A 168 -10.94 0.53 20.99
N LYS A 169 -11.90 0.98 20.16
CA LYS A 169 -12.04 2.29 19.47
C LYS A 169 -10.90 2.78 18.56
N GLU A 170 -9.62 2.55 18.86
CA GLU A 170 -8.48 3.00 18.03
C GLU A 170 -8.10 2.00 16.92
N GLN A 171 -8.51 0.73 16.99
CA GLN A 171 -8.26 -0.26 15.92
C GLN A 171 -9.52 -0.69 15.15
N ASP A 172 -10.71 -0.53 15.75
CA ASP A 172 -11.98 -0.55 15.02
C ASP A 172 -11.99 0.52 13.92
N SER A 173 -11.35 1.68 14.13
CA SER A 173 -11.26 2.73 13.11
C SER A 173 -10.43 2.33 11.91
N TYR A 174 -9.31 1.62 12.08
CA TYR A 174 -8.49 1.12 10.97
C TYR A 174 -9.23 0.06 10.17
N GLU A 175 -9.82 -0.93 10.85
CA GLU A 175 -10.58 -1.98 10.20
C GLU A 175 -11.80 -1.41 9.47
N ASN A 176 -12.54 -0.51 10.12
CA ASN A 176 -13.64 0.22 9.49
C ASN A 176 -13.16 1.05 8.30
N ALA A 177 -11.99 1.68 8.37
CA ALA A 177 -11.47 2.46 7.26
C ALA A 177 -11.02 1.59 6.07
N GLN A 178 -10.48 0.38 6.31
CA GLN A 178 -10.22 -0.60 5.25
C GLN A 178 -11.52 -1.13 4.64
N ILE A 179 -12.53 -1.40 5.46
CA ILE A 179 -13.88 -1.80 5.01
C ILE A 179 -14.51 -0.69 4.19
N ASN A 180 -14.45 0.54 4.67
CA ASN A 180 -15.00 1.70 3.97
C ASN A 180 -14.28 1.93 2.65
N LEU A 181 -12.94 1.81 2.62
CA LEU A 181 -12.19 1.88 1.36
C LEU A 181 -12.63 0.78 0.38
N HIS A 182 -12.78 -0.46 0.84
CA HIS A 182 -13.23 -1.55 -0.02
C HIS A 182 -14.66 -1.33 -0.54
N ASN A 183 -15.59 -0.94 0.34
CA ASN A 183 -16.96 -0.64 -0.02
C ASN A 183 -17.04 0.54 -1.00
N GLU A 184 -16.22 1.57 -0.78
CA GLU A 184 -16.12 2.71 -1.69
C GLU A 184 -15.58 2.29 -3.04
N ILE A 185 -14.50 1.49 -3.10
CA ILE A 185 -13.98 0.94 -4.36
C ILE A 185 -15.08 0.19 -5.11
N ASN A 186 -15.82 -0.70 -4.44
CA ASN A 186 -16.91 -1.47 -5.05
C ASN A 186 -18.04 -0.56 -5.55
N PHE A 187 -18.41 0.46 -4.76
CA PHE A 187 -19.40 1.45 -5.14
C PHE A 187 -18.95 2.24 -6.38
N LEU A 188 -17.74 2.79 -6.35
CA LEU A 188 -17.17 3.58 -7.45
C LEU A 188 -16.96 2.75 -8.73
N ASP A 189 -16.65 1.45 -8.60
CA ASP A 189 -16.49 0.52 -9.73
C ASP A 189 -17.77 0.42 -10.58
N SER A 190 -18.94 0.49 -9.92
CA SER A 190 -20.27 0.38 -10.56
C SER A 190 -20.99 1.72 -10.75
N SER A 191 -20.43 2.82 -10.26
CA SER A 191 -21.10 4.13 -10.26
C SER A 191 -20.90 4.89 -11.57
N HIS A 192 -21.66 4.56 -12.60
CA HIS A 192 -21.58 5.19 -13.93
C HIS A 192 -22.16 6.63 -14.01
N ASN A 193 -22.83 7.09 -12.96
CA ASN A 193 -23.45 8.42 -12.87
C ASN A 193 -22.55 9.50 -12.25
N LEU A 194 -21.45 9.11 -11.61
CA LEU A 194 -20.47 10.04 -11.05
C LEU A 194 -19.52 10.55 -12.13
N THR A 195 -18.98 11.76 -11.96
CA THR A 195 -17.93 12.25 -12.87
C THR A 195 -16.57 11.64 -12.52
N MET A 196 -15.59 11.68 -13.44
CA MET A 196 -14.20 11.31 -13.14
C MET A 196 -13.67 12.02 -11.89
N LEU A 197 -13.92 13.33 -11.79
CA LEU A 197 -13.45 14.15 -10.67
C LEU A 197 -14.07 13.69 -9.34
N ASP A 198 -15.39 13.49 -9.30
CA ASP A 198 -16.08 13.05 -8.08
C ASP A 198 -15.52 11.70 -7.62
N ARG A 199 -15.35 10.74 -8.54
CA ARG A 199 -14.77 9.44 -8.20
C ARG A 199 -13.35 9.54 -7.65
N ILE A 200 -12.52 10.45 -8.18
CA ILE A 200 -11.15 10.69 -7.66
C ILE A 200 -11.21 11.23 -6.24
N GLU A 201 -12.07 12.22 -5.97
CA GLU A 201 -12.19 12.83 -4.65
C GLU A 201 -12.71 11.85 -3.60
N HIS A 202 -13.74 11.06 -3.94
CA HIS A 202 -14.24 9.98 -3.11
C HIS A 202 -13.16 8.94 -2.76
N LEU A 203 -12.38 8.53 -3.77
CA LEU A 203 -11.30 7.58 -3.58
C LEU A 203 -10.17 8.18 -2.73
N LYS A 204 -9.77 9.44 -2.97
CA LYS A 204 -8.77 10.16 -2.17
C LYS A 204 -9.19 10.26 -0.71
N ALA A 205 -10.45 10.61 -0.43
CA ALA A 205 -10.98 10.68 0.92
C ALA A 205 -10.88 9.32 1.63
N SER A 206 -11.32 8.24 0.97
CA SER A 206 -11.26 6.88 1.53
C SER A 206 -9.84 6.39 1.77
N PHE A 207 -8.90 6.72 0.87
CA PHE A 207 -7.48 6.43 1.08
C PHE A 207 -6.85 7.27 2.19
N ASN A 208 -7.29 8.51 2.36
CA ASN A 208 -6.82 9.35 3.46
C ASN A 208 -7.31 8.79 4.80
N ASP A 209 -8.61 8.47 4.89
CA ASP A 209 -9.23 7.93 6.09
C ASP A 209 -8.60 6.59 6.50
N SER A 210 -8.35 5.69 5.55
CA SER A 210 -7.66 4.41 5.79
C SER A 210 -6.19 4.52 6.18
N ASN A 211 -5.52 5.63 5.85
CA ASN A 211 -4.10 5.86 6.15
C ASN A 211 -3.84 6.61 7.47
N THR A 212 -4.88 7.02 8.21
CA THR A 212 -4.74 7.96 9.34
C THR A 212 -4.14 7.40 10.64
N LEU A 213 -3.75 6.13 10.72
CA LEU A 213 -3.09 5.57 11.93
C LEU A 213 -1.73 4.88 11.65
N PHE A 214 -1.49 4.47 10.41
CA PHE A 214 -0.31 3.77 9.87
C PHE A 214 1.07 4.44 9.93
N THR A 215 1.10 5.74 9.65
CA THR A 215 2.23 6.22 8.85
C THR A 215 3.12 7.12 9.70
N ALA A 216 4.37 6.71 9.96
CA ALA A 216 5.47 7.55 10.42
C ALA A 216 6.75 7.08 9.69
N GLY A 217 7.07 7.69 8.55
CA GLY A 217 8.15 7.29 7.66
C GLY A 217 8.19 8.15 6.38
N SER A 218 9.36 8.44 5.84
CA SER A 218 9.61 9.66 5.05
C SER A 218 9.34 9.58 3.54
N ASN A 219 8.72 8.51 3.02
CA ASN A 219 8.48 8.32 1.56
C ASN A 219 6.98 8.18 1.19
N LYS A 220 6.09 8.77 2.00
CA LYS A 220 4.63 8.50 1.97
C LYS A 220 3.84 9.15 0.83
N GLU A 221 4.25 10.31 0.34
CA GLU A 221 3.38 11.06 -0.58
C GLU A 221 3.33 10.43 -1.98
N PHE A 222 4.44 9.89 -2.47
CA PHE A 222 4.53 9.27 -3.80
C PHE A 222 3.86 7.88 -3.85
N THR A 223 4.00 7.09 -2.78
CA THR A 223 3.43 5.74 -2.66
C THR A 223 1.89 5.76 -2.63
N ASN A 224 1.30 6.79 -2.04
CA ASN A 224 -0.16 6.95 -2.03
C ASN A 224 -0.70 7.34 -3.41
N LYS A 225 -0.06 8.28 -4.13
CA LYS A 225 -0.54 8.77 -5.44
C LYS A 225 -0.57 7.68 -6.51
N SER A 226 0.50 6.89 -6.62
CA SER A 226 0.60 5.80 -7.59
C SER A 226 -0.39 4.65 -7.29
N THR A 227 -0.60 4.36 -6.00
CA THR A 227 -1.58 3.35 -5.57
C THR A 227 -3.01 3.80 -5.88
N ILE A 228 -3.37 5.03 -5.51
CA ILE A 228 -4.69 5.61 -5.81
C ILE A 228 -4.91 5.62 -7.33
N ALA A 229 -3.92 6.07 -8.12
CA ALA A 229 -4.01 6.05 -9.59
C ALA A 229 -4.24 4.64 -10.14
N SER A 230 -3.51 3.63 -9.63
CA SER A 230 -3.66 2.25 -10.10
C SER A 230 -5.02 1.65 -9.75
N VAL A 231 -5.58 1.98 -8.58
CA VAL A 231 -6.93 1.54 -8.19
C VAL A 231 -7.97 2.27 -9.04
N PHE A 232 -7.85 3.58 -9.18
CA PHE A 232 -8.74 4.41 -9.97
C PHE A 232 -8.84 3.95 -11.43
N PHE A 233 -7.71 3.79 -12.11
CA PHE A 233 -7.67 3.25 -13.48
C PHE A 233 -8.02 1.75 -13.54
N GLY A 234 -8.16 1.07 -12.41
CA GLY A 234 -8.68 -0.29 -12.35
C GLY A 234 -10.21 -0.37 -12.38
N LEU A 235 -10.91 0.71 -12.04
CA LEU A 235 -12.37 0.72 -11.92
C LEU A 235 -13.06 0.54 -13.29
N ALA A 236 -14.07 -0.32 -13.34
CA ALA A 236 -14.84 -0.60 -14.55
C ALA A 236 -15.53 0.64 -15.10
N ALA A 237 -16.17 1.45 -14.25
CA ALA A 237 -16.78 2.72 -14.63
C ALA A 237 -15.78 3.69 -15.29
N VAL A 238 -14.57 3.81 -14.73
CA VAL A 238 -13.49 4.65 -15.29
C VAL A 238 -13.03 4.11 -16.64
N GLN A 239 -12.81 2.80 -16.76
CA GLN A 239 -12.41 2.20 -18.03
C GLN A 239 -13.45 2.34 -19.12
N GLN A 240 -14.74 2.23 -18.79
CA GLN A 240 -15.82 2.43 -19.75
C GLN A 240 -15.81 3.86 -20.32
N GLU A 241 -15.64 4.87 -19.47
CA GLU A 241 -15.54 6.26 -19.93
C GLU A 241 -14.29 6.49 -20.80
N LEU A 242 -13.12 6.03 -20.35
CA LEU A 242 -11.87 6.15 -21.12
C LEU A 242 -11.96 5.42 -22.47
N GLN A 243 -12.66 4.28 -22.55
CA GLN A 243 -12.88 3.53 -23.78
C GLN A 243 -13.67 4.33 -24.83
N GLN A 244 -14.65 5.13 -24.39
CA GLN A 244 -15.50 5.93 -25.28
C GLN A 244 -14.79 7.18 -25.82
N LEU A 245 -13.73 7.63 -25.15
CA LEU A 245 -12.97 8.80 -25.59
C LEU A 245 -12.07 8.48 -26.80
N PRO A 246 -11.97 9.41 -27.77
CA PRO A 246 -10.92 9.40 -28.78
C PRO A 246 -9.52 9.38 -28.14
N PRO A 247 -8.49 8.82 -28.80
CA PRO A 247 -7.16 8.62 -28.20
C PRO A 247 -6.53 9.87 -27.58
N GLN A 248 -6.65 11.03 -28.22
CA GLN A 248 -6.11 12.29 -27.71
C GLN A 248 -6.86 12.77 -26.46
N GLN A 249 -8.20 12.78 -26.50
CA GLN A 249 -9.03 13.15 -25.36
C GLN A 249 -8.85 12.19 -24.18
N ARG A 250 -8.70 10.90 -24.47
CA ARG A 250 -8.39 9.88 -23.46
C ARG A 250 -7.07 10.16 -22.75
N GLN A 251 -6.02 10.51 -23.49
CA GLN A 251 -4.72 10.83 -22.88
C GLN A 251 -4.80 12.12 -22.05
N GLN A 252 -5.54 13.12 -22.52
CA GLN A 252 -5.81 14.33 -21.75
C GLN A 252 -6.52 14.01 -20.44
N GLU A 253 -7.56 13.16 -20.48
CA GLU A 253 -8.30 12.75 -19.29
C GLU A 253 -7.41 12.00 -18.28
N ILE A 254 -6.58 11.06 -18.75
CA ILE A 254 -5.59 10.35 -17.92
C ILE A 254 -4.60 11.33 -17.28
N ASN A 255 -4.14 12.33 -18.02
CA ASN A 255 -3.21 13.33 -17.51
C ASN A 255 -3.88 14.25 -16.47
N LEU A 256 -5.14 14.64 -16.69
CA LEU A 256 -5.93 15.40 -15.71
C LEU A 256 -6.10 14.63 -14.41
N VAL A 257 -6.43 13.33 -14.47
CA VAL A 257 -6.52 12.46 -13.28
C VAL A 257 -5.20 12.47 -12.50
N ARG A 258 -4.06 12.30 -13.18
CA ARG A 258 -2.73 12.34 -12.54
C ARG A 258 -2.44 13.72 -11.94
N GLN A 259 -2.85 14.79 -12.59
CA GLN A 259 -2.73 16.13 -12.03
C GLN A 259 -3.55 16.30 -10.75
N GLN A 260 -4.79 15.80 -10.70
CA GLN A 260 -5.65 15.85 -9.51
C GLN A 260 -5.12 15.01 -8.33
N LEU A 261 -4.34 13.98 -8.63
CA LEU A 261 -3.60 13.18 -7.65
C LEU A 261 -2.29 13.86 -7.22
N GLY A 262 -1.90 14.99 -7.82
CA GLY A 262 -0.73 15.77 -7.44
C GLY A 262 0.59 15.23 -7.98
N PHE A 263 0.58 14.60 -9.15
CA PHE A 263 1.81 14.29 -9.90
C PHE A 263 2.40 15.57 -10.50
N SER A 264 3.74 15.66 -10.58
CA SER A 264 4.41 16.80 -11.23
C SER A 264 4.20 16.77 -12.75
N ALA A 265 4.35 17.92 -13.40
CA ALA A 265 4.23 18.01 -14.85
C ALA A 265 5.24 17.10 -15.58
N GLU A 266 6.48 17.03 -15.08
CA GLU A 266 7.53 16.17 -15.62
C GLU A 266 7.17 14.69 -15.51
N ALA A 267 6.62 14.27 -14.37
CA ALA A 267 6.17 12.90 -14.17
C ALA A 267 5.02 12.55 -15.12
N ILE A 268 4.06 13.47 -15.32
CA ILE A 268 2.94 13.28 -16.24
C ILE A 268 3.46 13.10 -17.68
N ILE A 269 4.41 13.92 -18.14
CA ILE A 269 5.02 13.81 -19.47
C ILE A 269 5.69 12.44 -19.66
N GLN A 270 6.43 11.96 -18.66
CA GLN A 270 7.07 10.65 -18.72
C GLN A 270 6.05 9.50 -18.78
N MET A 271 4.98 9.58 -17.98
CA MET A 271 3.93 8.57 -17.97
C MET A 271 3.12 8.56 -19.27
N GLU A 272 2.84 9.73 -19.85
CA GLU A 272 2.22 9.85 -21.17
C GLU A 272 3.07 9.19 -22.27
N ALA A 273 4.39 9.40 -22.25
CA ALA A 273 5.28 8.74 -23.20
C ALA A 273 5.23 7.20 -23.09
N ILE A 274 5.03 6.68 -21.87
CA ILE A 274 4.83 5.24 -21.63
C ILE A 274 3.46 4.79 -22.16
N ASP A 275 2.39 5.55 -21.91
CA ASP A 275 1.04 5.25 -22.40
C ASP A 275 0.99 5.21 -23.93
N ILE A 276 1.65 6.14 -24.61
CA ILE A 276 1.77 6.16 -26.08
C ILE A 276 2.46 4.89 -26.59
N LYS A 277 3.53 4.43 -25.91
CA LYS A 277 4.22 3.17 -26.28
C LYS A 277 3.30 1.96 -26.07
N ARG A 278 2.52 1.95 -24.98
CA ARG A 278 1.55 0.89 -24.68
C ARG A 278 0.42 0.87 -25.70
N GLU A 279 -0.13 2.02 -26.06
CA GLU A 279 -1.15 2.16 -27.10
C GLU A 279 -0.67 1.59 -28.42
N LYS A 280 0.53 1.99 -28.88
CA LYS A 280 1.12 1.43 -30.11
C LYS A 280 1.27 -0.09 -30.04
N ARG A 281 1.72 -0.61 -28.90
CA ARG A 281 1.86 -2.07 -28.68
C ARG A 281 0.51 -2.78 -28.73
N TRP A 282 -0.53 -2.21 -28.12
CA TRP A 282 -1.89 -2.75 -28.12
C TRP A 282 -2.54 -2.70 -29.50
N ILE A 283 -2.40 -1.59 -30.24
CA ILE A 283 -2.89 -1.49 -31.62
C ILE A 283 -2.24 -2.58 -32.48
N ASN A 284 -0.92 -2.70 -32.42
CA ASN A 284 -0.20 -3.70 -33.20
C ASN A 284 -0.58 -5.13 -32.81
N GLY A 285 -0.72 -5.40 -31.51
CA GLY A 285 -1.18 -6.70 -31.00
C GLY A 285 -2.61 -7.05 -31.41
N ASN A 286 -3.52 -6.09 -31.38
CA ASN A 286 -4.92 -6.29 -31.78
C ASN A 286 -5.03 -6.56 -33.28
N GLU A 287 -4.27 -5.84 -34.11
CA GLU A 287 -4.21 -6.10 -35.55
C GLU A 287 -3.59 -7.47 -35.85
N TYR A 288 -2.55 -7.87 -35.11
CA TYR A 288 -2.02 -9.23 -35.16
C TYR A 288 -3.10 -10.27 -34.83
N MET A 289 -3.86 -10.10 -33.74
CA MET A 289 -4.92 -11.04 -33.36
C MET A 289 -6.03 -11.14 -34.42
N LYS A 290 -6.42 -10.01 -35.03
CA LYS A 290 -7.39 -10.01 -36.15
C LYS A 290 -6.85 -10.79 -37.36
N SER A 291 -5.58 -10.60 -37.70
CA SER A 291 -4.94 -11.30 -38.83
C SER A 291 -4.73 -12.78 -38.53
N ARG A 292 -4.36 -13.13 -37.30
CA ARG A 292 -4.25 -14.51 -36.82
C ARG A 292 -5.59 -15.24 -36.90
N ASN A 293 -6.65 -14.63 -36.39
CA ASN A 293 -7.99 -15.22 -36.42
C ASN A 293 -8.49 -15.39 -37.86
N ARG A 294 -8.21 -14.44 -38.76
CA ARG A 294 -8.49 -14.59 -40.19
C ARG A 294 -7.70 -15.73 -40.82
N LEU A 295 -6.42 -15.86 -40.52
CA LEU A 295 -5.56 -16.91 -41.07
C LEU A 295 -6.03 -18.30 -40.61
N ILE A 296 -6.48 -18.44 -39.36
CA ILE A 296 -7.08 -19.68 -38.85
C ILE A 296 -8.44 -19.96 -39.47
N ALA A 297 -9.30 -18.95 -39.63
CA ALA A 297 -10.63 -19.14 -40.20
C ALA A 297 -10.61 -19.47 -41.71
N SER A 298 -9.60 -19.00 -42.44
CA SER A 298 -9.48 -19.20 -43.89
C SER A 298 -8.81 -20.52 -44.29
N ASN A 299 -8.29 -21.31 -43.35
CA ASN A 299 -7.53 -22.52 -43.65
C ASN A 299 -7.92 -23.66 -42.71
N ASP A 300 -8.18 -24.85 -43.25
CA ASP A 300 -8.46 -26.05 -42.44
C ASP A 300 -7.28 -26.44 -41.55
N GLN A 301 -6.05 -26.15 -41.99
CA GLN A 301 -4.83 -26.33 -41.21
C GLN A 301 -3.85 -25.19 -41.52
N VAL A 302 -3.44 -24.46 -40.48
CA VAL A 302 -2.42 -23.41 -40.58
C VAL A 302 -1.07 -23.97 -40.20
N SER A 303 -0.05 -23.82 -41.05
CA SER A 303 1.29 -24.28 -40.75
C SER A 303 2.00 -23.36 -39.74
N GLU A 304 2.91 -23.94 -38.95
CA GLU A 304 3.74 -23.16 -38.02
C GLU A 304 4.65 -22.15 -38.74
N LEU A 305 5.02 -22.44 -40.00
CA LEU A 305 5.76 -21.50 -40.84
C LEU A 305 4.95 -20.24 -41.14
N GLU A 306 3.66 -20.38 -41.46
CA GLU A 306 2.77 -19.26 -41.73
C GLU A 306 2.49 -18.44 -40.46
N MET A 307 2.31 -19.11 -39.31
CA MET A 307 2.22 -18.41 -38.02
C MET A 307 3.47 -17.62 -37.69
N ASN A 308 4.66 -18.19 -37.91
CA ASN A 308 5.91 -17.50 -37.65
C ASN A 308 6.15 -16.32 -38.59
N LYS A 309 5.75 -16.43 -39.87
CA LYS A 309 5.75 -15.28 -40.79
C LYS A 309 4.83 -14.17 -40.30
N LEU A 310 3.61 -14.51 -39.87
CA LEU A 310 2.67 -13.53 -39.33
C LEU A 310 3.21 -12.86 -38.06
N ARG A 311 3.73 -13.62 -37.10
CA ARG A 311 4.35 -13.07 -35.87
C ARG A 311 5.51 -12.14 -36.21
N SER A 312 6.37 -12.54 -37.17
CA SER A 312 7.52 -11.74 -37.61
C SER A 312 7.09 -10.42 -38.25
N GLN A 313 6.03 -10.42 -39.04
CA GLN A 313 5.49 -9.21 -39.66
C GLN A 313 5.05 -8.16 -38.64
N TYR A 314 4.43 -8.59 -37.54
CA TYR A 314 3.92 -7.67 -36.51
C TYR A 314 4.96 -7.34 -35.44
N PHE A 315 5.79 -8.29 -35.04
CA PHE A 315 6.62 -8.16 -33.83
C PHE A 315 8.13 -8.19 -34.09
N GLY A 316 8.58 -8.44 -35.32
CA GLY A 316 9.99 -8.52 -35.69
C GLY A 316 10.77 -9.41 -34.72
N ASN A 317 11.76 -8.83 -34.04
CA ASN A 317 12.61 -9.54 -33.07
C ASN A 317 11.83 -10.17 -31.90
N SER A 318 10.64 -9.67 -31.56
CA SER A 318 9.81 -10.22 -30.48
C SER A 318 8.94 -11.40 -30.92
N ALA A 319 8.94 -11.77 -32.21
CA ALA A 319 8.12 -12.85 -32.73
C ALA A 319 8.37 -14.20 -32.06
N ILE A 320 9.63 -14.50 -31.73
CA ILE A 320 10.02 -15.73 -31.02
C ILE A 320 9.41 -15.78 -29.62
N THR A 321 9.40 -14.64 -28.92
CA THR A 321 8.78 -14.53 -27.60
C THR A 321 7.26 -14.74 -27.69
N ILE A 322 6.60 -14.12 -28.68
CA ILE A 322 5.17 -14.32 -28.92
C ILE A 322 4.86 -15.78 -29.26
N ALA A 323 5.70 -16.45 -30.06
CA ALA A 323 5.50 -17.86 -30.38
C ALA A 323 5.54 -18.76 -29.14
N ARG A 324 6.55 -18.59 -28.28
CA ARG A 324 6.68 -19.36 -27.02
C ARG A 324 5.52 -19.09 -26.05
N GLU A 325 5.10 -17.84 -25.97
CA GLU A 325 3.92 -17.45 -25.20
C GLU A 325 2.68 -18.22 -25.66
N GLU A 326 2.40 -18.22 -26.97
CA GLU A 326 1.24 -18.90 -27.53
C GLU A 326 1.31 -20.43 -27.42
N GLU A 327 2.51 -21.02 -27.59
CA GLU A 327 2.75 -22.45 -27.40
C GLU A 327 2.42 -22.90 -25.97
N SER A 328 2.70 -22.05 -24.99
CA SER A 328 2.33 -22.27 -23.58
C SER A 328 0.84 -21.99 -23.27
N GLY A 329 0.04 -21.61 -24.27
CA GLY A 329 -1.36 -21.21 -24.10
C GLY A 329 -1.54 -19.77 -23.60
N PHE A 330 -0.47 -18.98 -23.51
CA PHE A 330 -0.53 -17.59 -23.08
C PHE A 330 -0.69 -16.64 -24.28
N TYR A 331 -1.89 -16.10 -24.45
CA TYR A 331 -2.19 -15.12 -25.50
C TYR A 331 -2.25 -13.71 -24.93
N ARG A 332 -1.11 -13.01 -24.94
CA ARG A 332 -0.93 -11.67 -24.34
C ARG A 332 -2.05 -10.68 -24.68
N TYR A 333 -2.49 -10.65 -25.92
CA TYR A 333 -3.46 -9.68 -26.44
C TYR A 333 -4.93 -10.14 -26.34
N GLN A 334 -5.20 -11.30 -25.73
CA GLN A 334 -6.55 -11.68 -25.29
C GLN A 334 -6.86 -11.16 -23.88
N ARG A 335 -5.86 -10.63 -23.17
CA ARG A 335 -6.04 -10.08 -21.82
C ARG A 335 -6.81 -8.76 -21.85
N PRO A 336 -7.49 -8.39 -20.75
CA PRO A 336 -8.10 -7.07 -20.64
C PRO A 336 -7.07 -5.94 -20.70
N ARG A 337 -7.43 -4.90 -21.46
CA ARG A 337 -6.69 -3.65 -21.56
C ARG A 337 -7.27 -2.61 -20.60
N TYR A 338 -6.41 -1.94 -19.86
CA TYR A 338 -6.72 -0.88 -18.92
C TYR A 338 -5.98 0.39 -19.29
N TYR A 339 -6.70 1.38 -19.79
CA TYR A 339 -6.14 2.71 -20.08
C TYR A 339 -5.62 3.36 -18.80
N GLY A 340 -4.46 4.02 -18.89
CA GLY A 340 -3.76 4.58 -17.74
C GLY A 340 -2.96 3.57 -16.91
N ARG A 341 -3.04 2.27 -17.22
CA ARG A 341 -2.35 1.19 -16.49
C ARG A 341 -1.49 0.27 -17.36
N ASN A 342 -2.02 -0.34 -18.44
CA ASN A 342 -1.29 -1.37 -19.22
C ASN A 342 -1.37 -1.25 -20.74
#